data_AF-A0A2T6CNT7-F1
#
_entry.id   AF-A0A2T6CNT7-F1
#
_cell.length_a   1.000
_cell.length_b   1.000
_cell.length_c   1.000
_cell.angle_alpha   90.00
_cell.angle_beta   90.00
_cell.angle_gamma   90.00
#
_symmetry.space_group_name_H-M   'P 1'
#
loop_
_entity.id
_entity.type
_entity.pdbx_description
1 polymer ?
#
loop_
_entity_poly.entity_id
_entity_poly.type
_entity_poly.pdbx_seq_one_letter_code
_entity_poly.pdbx_strand_id
1 'polypeptide(L)'
;MNKEMDLASLISFDSSNRCFARSENATSETEVKLVDLLDSKFLDSLKLSQSAIHNEIFEVLRMRILSILIPEEALQSESEFIKPAIRRHLKNYGLEAREDVVSALKHYADNFRDKALKNRRKYTISDVRVRYRSKFEEILGKQCGRCATCGTELHYGSNMQLDHIFPWHFGDDPSSGTNWQFLCEMCNRGKGEWPNYVANYSKIAWLHTGTSFSLSESLRYAVLIRDKKCCVTARRPMETELIVRKKVESGNFLLDNLETVSANLPD
;
A
#
# COMPACT_ATOMS: atom_id res chain seq x y z
N MET A 1 3.34 32.60 -8.98
CA MET A 1 2.78 31.72 -10.03
C MET A 1 2.62 30.36 -9.39
N ASN A 2 1.40 29.88 -9.14
CA ASN A 2 1.21 28.54 -8.58
C ASN A 2 1.51 27.52 -9.68
N LYS A 3 2.59 26.74 -9.54
CA LYS A 3 2.78 25.56 -10.39
C LYS A 3 1.72 24.53 -10.03
N GLU A 4 0.78 24.31 -10.95
CA GLU A 4 -0.16 23.20 -10.86
C GLU A 4 0.60 21.88 -10.71
N MET A 5 0.14 21.05 -9.78
CA MET A 5 0.64 19.70 -9.60
C MET A 5 0.37 18.91 -10.88
N ASP A 6 1.43 18.45 -11.55
CA ASP A 6 1.27 17.72 -12.81
C ASP A 6 0.72 16.33 -12.54
N LEU A 7 -0.60 16.17 -12.74
CA LEU A 7 -1.31 14.92 -12.52
C LEU A 7 -0.72 13.75 -13.30
N ALA A 8 -0.10 14.00 -14.47
CA ALA A 8 0.54 12.94 -15.26
C ALA A 8 1.72 12.32 -14.53
N SER A 9 2.54 13.12 -13.84
CA SER A 9 3.66 12.60 -13.05
C SER A 9 3.20 11.65 -11.94
N LEU A 10 2.07 11.94 -11.28
CA LEU A 10 1.48 11.14 -10.19
C LEU A 10 0.98 9.77 -10.63
N ILE A 11 0.46 9.67 -11.86
CA ILE A 11 -0.19 8.46 -12.38
C ILE A 11 0.57 7.83 -13.56
N SER A 12 1.75 8.34 -13.88
CA SER A 12 2.57 7.84 -14.99
C SER A 12 2.92 6.36 -14.78
N PHE A 13 2.63 5.57 -15.79
CA PHE A 13 2.84 4.12 -15.78
C PHE A 13 4.11 3.79 -16.57
N ASP A 14 5.04 3.10 -15.93
CA ASP A 14 6.18 2.50 -16.60
C ASP A 14 5.75 1.17 -17.22
N SER A 15 5.56 1.17 -18.54
CA SER A 15 5.15 -0.02 -19.29
C SER A 15 6.19 -1.14 -19.28
N SER A 16 7.47 -0.82 -19.05
CA SER A 16 8.56 -1.79 -19.03
C SER A 16 8.58 -2.60 -17.73
N ASN A 17 8.30 -1.93 -16.61
CA ASN A 17 8.28 -2.54 -15.28
C ASN A 17 6.87 -2.88 -14.78
N ARG A 18 5.85 -2.51 -15.56
CA ARG A 18 4.42 -2.63 -15.21
C ARG A 18 4.10 -2.10 -13.81
N CYS A 19 4.80 -1.04 -13.41
CA CYS A 19 4.64 -0.35 -12.14
C CYS A 19 4.58 1.16 -12.40
N PHE A 20 4.35 1.98 -11.38
CA PHE A 20 4.45 3.43 -11.54
C PHE A 20 5.88 3.82 -11.85
N ALA A 21 6.07 4.72 -12.82
CA ALA A 21 7.38 5.33 -13.02
C ALA A 21 7.72 6.10 -11.74
N ARG A 22 8.82 5.72 -11.07
CA ARG A 22 9.39 6.56 -10.03
C ARG A 22 9.97 7.77 -10.73
N SER A 23 9.31 8.91 -10.61
CA SER A 23 9.91 10.15 -11.05
C SER A 23 11.04 10.50 -10.10
N GLU A 24 12.28 10.24 -10.51
CA GLU A 24 13.47 10.63 -9.74
C GLU A 24 13.63 12.16 -9.65
N ASN A 25 12.88 12.93 -10.45
CA ASN A 25 13.08 14.38 -10.61
C ASN A 25 11.80 15.24 -10.58
N ALA A 26 10.59 14.67 -10.44
CA ALA A 26 9.36 15.46 -10.32
C ALA A 26 9.04 15.66 -8.84
N THR A 27 9.64 16.67 -8.23
CA THR A 27 9.02 17.30 -7.06
C THR A 27 8.31 18.55 -7.53
N SER A 28 6.97 18.52 -7.57
CA SER A 28 6.21 19.73 -7.88
C SER A 28 6.40 20.75 -6.75
N GLU A 29 6.34 22.05 -7.05
CA GLU A 29 6.44 23.12 -6.04
C GLU A 29 5.37 22.98 -4.93
N THR A 30 4.25 22.33 -5.26
CA THR A 30 3.16 22.00 -4.33
C THR A 30 3.53 20.88 -3.37
N GLU A 31 4.31 19.87 -3.80
CA GLU A 31 4.83 18.81 -2.94
C GLU A 31 5.85 19.34 -1.94
N VAL A 32 6.74 20.23 -2.41
CA VAL A 32 7.69 20.94 -1.55
C VAL A 32 6.91 21.73 -0.51
N LYS A 33 5.87 22.48 -0.91
CA LYS A 33 5.01 23.23 0.03
C LYS A 33 4.26 22.36 1.03
N LEU A 34 3.76 21.19 0.64
CA LEU A 34 3.00 20.31 1.53
C LEU A 34 3.89 19.66 2.59
N VAL A 35 5.13 19.35 2.21
CA VAL A 35 6.14 18.83 3.14
C VAL A 35 6.80 19.95 3.94
N ASP A 36 6.94 21.15 3.39
CA ASP A 36 7.35 22.34 4.14
C ASP A 36 6.28 22.80 5.15
N LEU A 37 4.99 22.55 4.84
CA LEU A 37 3.85 22.72 5.76
C LEU A 37 3.89 21.72 6.91
N LEU A 38 4.45 20.53 6.68
CA LEU A 38 4.75 19.58 7.75
C LEU A 38 6.03 20.08 8.44
N ASP A 39 5.85 20.94 9.45
CA ASP A 39 6.95 21.56 10.23
C ASP A 39 8.10 20.57 10.47
N SER A 40 9.34 21.03 10.28
CA SER A 40 10.57 20.32 10.67
C SER A 40 10.47 19.59 12.01
N LYS A 41 9.81 20.18 13.02
CA LYS A 41 9.57 19.54 14.33
C LYS A 41 8.64 18.32 14.24
N PHE A 42 7.67 18.35 13.34
CA PHE A 42 6.79 17.23 13.05
C PHE A 42 7.57 16.10 12.35
N LEU A 43 8.40 16.42 11.36
CA LEU A 43 9.24 15.42 10.67
C LEU A 43 10.25 14.75 11.63
N ASP A 44 10.88 15.54 12.50
CA ASP A 44 11.80 15.07 13.53
C ASP A 44 11.10 14.13 14.52
N SER A 45 9.85 14.43 14.88
CA SER A 45 9.05 13.57 15.78
C SER A 45 8.72 12.21 15.17
N LEU A 46 8.58 12.14 13.83
CA LEU A 46 8.30 10.91 13.10
C LEU A 46 9.54 10.03 12.86
N LYS A 47 10.75 10.56 13.07
CA LYS A 47 12.02 9.86 12.79
C LYS A 47 12.09 9.30 11.37
N LEU A 48 11.49 10.00 10.40
CA LEU A 48 11.51 9.65 8.99
C LEU A 48 12.28 10.71 8.22
N SER A 49 13.01 10.32 7.18
CA SER A 49 13.59 11.30 6.26
C SER A 49 12.49 11.98 5.45
N GLN A 50 12.75 13.21 5.01
CA GLN A 50 11.87 13.95 4.11
C GLN A 50 11.50 13.11 2.87
N SER A 51 12.47 12.42 2.28
CA SER A 51 12.24 11.51 1.14
C SER A 51 11.32 10.33 1.46
N ALA A 52 11.41 9.75 2.66
CA ALA A 52 10.54 8.66 3.07
C ALA A 52 9.09 9.15 3.25
N ILE A 53 8.91 10.35 3.81
CA ILE A 53 7.60 10.98 3.99
C ILE A 53 6.99 11.32 2.63
N HIS A 54 7.76 11.90 1.70
CA HIS A 54 7.32 12.13 0.33
C HIS A 54 6.80 10.85 -0.30
N ASN A 55 7.56 9.75 -0.25
CA ASN A 55 7.16 8.49 -0.85
C ASN A 55 5.87 7.93 -0.25
N GLU A 56 5.73 7.94 1.09
CA GLU A 56 4.52 7.45 1.75
C GLU A 56 3.29 8.29 1.41
N ILE A 57 3.41 9.62 1.47
CA ILE A 57 2.34 10.54 1.08
C ILE A 57 1.97 10.32 -0.38
N PHE A 58 2.95 10.14 -1.27
CA PHE A 58 2.73 9.94 -2.69
C PHE A 58 1.98 8.64 -2.97
N GLU A 59 2.36 7.53 -2.36
CA GLU A 59 1.64 6.25 -2.54
C GLU A 59 0.20 6.33 -2.02
N VAL A 60 -0.02 6.98 -0.87
CA VAL A 60 -1.36 7.18 -0.30
C VAL A 60 -2.22 8.08 -1.21
N LEU A 61 -1.68 9.23 -1.60
CA LEU A 61 -2.36 10.17 -2.48
C LEU A 61 -2.64 9.53 -3.83
N ARG A 62 -1.67 8.87 -4.44
CA ARG A 62 -1.81 8.17 -5.72
C ARG A 62 -2.95 7.17 -5.67
N MET A 63 -3.04 6.33 -4.62
CA MET A 63 -4.13 5.37 -4.52
C MET A 63 -5.50 6.04 -4.35
N ARG A 64 -5.58 7.08 -3.54
CA ARG A 64 -6.82 7.85 -3.39
C ARG A 64 -7.20 8.53 -4.69
N ILE A 65 -6.25 9.18 -5.35
CA ILE A 65 -6.41 9.83 -6.65
C ILE A 65 -6.90 8.82 -7.67
N LEU A 66 -6.28 7.64 -7.81
CA LEU A 66 -6.75 6.61 -8.73
C LEU A 66 -8.19 6.17 -8.42
N SER A 67 -8.52 5.95 -7.14
CA SER A 67 -9.89 5.57 -6.76
C SER A 67 -10.94 6.67 -7.01
N ILE A 68 -10.53 7.94 -6.99
CA ILE A 68 -11.40 9.09 -7.27
C ILE A 68 -11.52 9.31 -8.77
N LEU A 69 -10.42 9.20 -9.52
CA LEU A 69 -10.33 9.59 -10.92
C LEU A 69 -10.77 8.49 -11.89
N ILE A 70 -10.80 7.24 -11.47
CA ILE A 70 -11.37 6.17 -12.29
C ILE A 70 -12.87 6.08 -11.97
N PRO A 71 -13.77 6.42 -12.92
CA PRO A 71 -15.20 6.31 -12.67
C PRO A 71 -15.61 4.86 -12.43
N GLU A 72 -16.62 4.65 -11.60
CA GLU A 72 -17.20 3.31 -11.36
C GLU A 72 -17.64 2.62 -12.66
N GLU A 73 -18.19 3.39 -13.61
CA GLU A 73 -18.54 2.92 -14.96
C GLU A 73 -17.33 2.30 -15.68
N ALA A 74 -16.12 2.85 -15.51
CA ALA A 74 -14.92 2.29 -16.12
C ALA A 74 -14.47 0.97 -15.47
N LEU A 75 -14.86 0.72 -14.21
CA LEU A 75 -14.51 -0.50 -13.47
C LEU A 75 -15.55 -1.61 -13.63
N GLN A 76 -16.83 -1.26 -13.68
CA GLN A 76 -17.94 -2.20 -13.57
C GLN A 76 -18.75 -2.38 -14.86
N SER A 77 -18.74 -1.42 -15.79
CA SER A 77 -19.58 -1.54 -16.97
C SER A 77 -19.02 -2.54 -17.97
N GLU A 78 -19.91 -3.22 -18.70
CA GLU A 78 -19.54 -4.01 -19.87
C GLU A 78 -19.15 -3.13 -21.07
N SER A 79 -19.40 -1.81 -20.99
CA SER A 79 -19.14 -0.85 -22.08
C SER A 79 -17.71 -0.97 -22.61
N GLU A 80 -17.56 -1.12 -23.92
CA GLU A 80 -16.25 -1.14 -24.59
C GLU A 80 -15.55 0.23 -24.54
N PHE A 81 -16.29 1.30 -24.23
CA PHE A 81 -15.83 2.68 -24.34
C PHE A 81 -15.40 3.27 -22.99
N ILE A 82 -14.30 2.75 -22.43
CA ILE A 82 -13.75 3.22 -21.15
C ILE A 82 -13.24 4.67 -21.23
N LYS A 83 -12.50 5.04 -22.28
CA LYS A 83 -11.89 6.39 -22.37
C LYS A 83 -12.95 7.50 -22.34
N PRO A 84 -14.07 7.44 -23.09
CA PRO A 84 -15.15 8.42 -22.96
C PRO A 84 -15.70 8.60 -21.53
N ALA A 85 -15.91 7.50 -20.80
CA ALA A 85 -16.36 7.56 -19.40
C ALA A 85 -15.34 8.30 -18.53
N ILE A 86 -14.05 7.97 -18.66
CA ILE A 86 -12.95 8.66 -17.96
C ILE A 86 -12.93 10.15 -18.33
N ARG A 87 -12.99 10.51 -19.61
CA ARG A 87 -12.97 11.93 -20.04
C ARG A 87 -14.13 12.74 -19.45
N ARG A 88 -15.34 12.17 -19.50
CA ARG A 88 -16.54 12.77 -18.89
C ARG A 88 -16.37 12.95 -17.38
N HIS A 89 -15.85 11.92 -16.70
CA HIS A 89 -15.58 11.96 -15.27
C HIS A 89 -14.57 13.05 -14.91
N LEU A 90 -13.42 13.10 -15.58
CA LEU A 90 -12.42 14.16 -15.38
C LEU A 90 -13.01 15.55 -15.59
N LYS A 91 -13.79 15.74 -16.66
CA LYS A 91 -14.48 17.01 -16.94
C LYS A 91 -15.45 17.40 -15.82
N ASN A 92 -16.17 16.44 -15.22
CA ASN A 92 -17.08 16.70 -14.10
C ASN A 92 -16.34 17.16 -12.83
N TYR A 93 -15.06 16.78 -12.67
CA TYR A 93 -14.18 17.28 -11.62
C TYR A 93 -13.46 18.59 -12.00
N GLY A 94 -13.76 19.17 -13.17
CA GLY A 94 -13.07 20.36 -13.68
C GLY A 94 -11.62 20.10 -14.10
N LEU A 95 -11.24 18.84 -14.34
CA LEU A 95 -9.89 18.46 -14.76
C LEU A 95 -9.79 18.36 -16.29
N GLU A 96 -8.66 18.80 -16.83
CA GLU A 96 -8.35 18.62 -18.25
C GLU A 96 -8.11 17.15 -18.57
N ALA A 97 -8.84 16.62 -19.54
CA ALA A 97 -8.75 15.22 -19.95
C ALA A 97 -7.61 14.96 -20.95
N ARG A 98 -6.37 15.24 -20.54
CA ARG A 98 -5.17 14.97 -21.35
C ARG A 98 -5.06 13.48 -21.70
N GLU A 99 -4.53 13.19 -22.88
CA GLU A 99 -4.57 11.83 -23.45
C GLU A 99 -3.69 10.83 -22.69
N ASP A 100 -2.57 11.28 -22.14
CA ASP A 100 -1.67 10.51 -21.29
C ASP A 100 -2.34 10.09 -19.98
N VAL A 101 -2.99 11.04 -19.30
CA VAL A 101 -3.79 10.82 -18.07
C VAL A 101 -4.93 9.84 -18.34
N VAL A 102 -5.71 10.08 -19.41
CA VAL A 102 -6.83 9.22 -19.79
C VAL A 102 -6.35 7.81 -20.13
N SER A 103 -5.21 7.68 -20.81
CA SER A 103 -4.64 6.38 -21.15
C SER A 103 -4.11 5.64 -19.93
N ALA A 104 -3.48 6.33 -18.98
CA ALA A 104 -3.06 5.74 -17.71
C ALA A 104 -4.27 5.23 -16.89
N LEU A 105 -5.29 6.07 -16.70
CA LEU A 105 -6.52 5.68 -16.00
C LEU A 105 -7.24 4.52 -16.70
N LYS A 106 -7.27 4.52 -18.04
CA LYS A 106 -7.82 3.39 -18.82
C LYS A 106 -7.03 2.12 -18.54
N HIS A 107 -5.70 2.17 -18.50
CA HIS A 107 -4.88 1.00 -18.22
C HIS A 107 -5.23 0.36 -16.86
N TYR A 108 -5.42 1.16 -15.81
CA TYR A 108 -5.86 0.65 -14.51
C TYR A 108 -7.27 0.06 -14.56
N ALA A 109 -8.19 0.73 -15.24
CA ALA A 109 -9.56 0.25 -15.41
C ALA A 109 -9.63 -1.06 -16.21
N ASP A 110 -8.89 -1.15 -17.32
CA ASP A 110 -8.74 -2.37 -18.12
C ASP A 110 -8.17 -3.50 -17.28
N ASN A 111 -7.09 -3.26 -16.53
CA ASN A 111 -6.47 -4.28 -15.68
C ASN A 111 -7.44 -4.77 -14.61
N PHE A 112 -8.17 -3.86 -13.98
CA PHE A 112 -9.19 -4.20 -12.98
C PHE A 112 -10.27 -5.09 -13.61
N ARG A 113 -10.85 -4.66 -14.74
CA ARG A 113 -11.88 -5.39 -15.48
C ARG A 113 -11.38 -6.74 -15.97
N ASP A 114 -10.22 -6.79 -16.61
CA ASP A 114 -9.63 -8.02 -17.12
C ASP A 114 -9.40 -9.05 -16.01
N LYS A 115 -8.99 -8.60 -14.83
CA LYS A 115 -8.77 -9.49 -13.68
C LYS A 115 -10.06 -9.93 -13.02
N ALA A 116 -11.08 -9.08 -13.03
CA ALA A 116 -12.43 -9.45 -12.56
C ALA A 116 -13.13 -10.42 -13.53
N LEU A 117 -12.99 -10.22 -14.84
CA LEU A 117 -13.74 -10.95 -15.88
C LEU A 117 -13.04 -12.21 -16.38
N LYS A 118 -11.72 -12.17 -16.61
CA LYS A 118 -11.00 -13.26 -17.30
C LYS A 118 -10.52 -14.36 -16.36
N ASN A 119 -10.92 -14.36 -15.08
CA ASN A 119 -10.43 -15.29 -14.06
C ASN A 119 -8.90 -15.46 -14.11
N ARG A 120 -8.17 -14.37 -14.38
CA ARG A 120 -6.70 -14.41 -14.40
C ARG A 120 -6.24 -14.77 -12.99
N ARG A 121 -5.76 -16.00 -12.87
CA ARG A 121 -5.24 -16.53 -11.62
C ARG A 121 -3.97 -15.74 -11.23
N LYS A 122 -3.98 -15.18 -10.03
CA LYS A 122 -2.78 -14.65 -9.36
C LYS A 122 -1.73 -15.74 -9.22
N TYR A 123 -0.46 -15.42 -9.33
CA TYR A 123 0.56 -16.39 -8.89
C TYR A 123 0.36 -16.70 -7.41
N THR A 124 0.42 -17.98 -7.12
CA THR A 124 0.46 -18.50 -5.77
C THR A 124 1.91 -18.57 -5.30
N ILE A 125 2.12 -18.74 -4.01
CA ILE A 125 3.45 -18.98 -3.46
C ILE A 125 4.15 -20.18 -4.11
N SER A 126 3.39 -21.23 -4.47
CA SER A 126 3.90 -22.39 -5.19
C SER A 126 4.37 -22.03 -6.61
N ASP A 127 3.62 -21.17 -7.31
CA ASP A 127 4.02 -20.70 -8.65
C ASP A 127 5.33 -19.93 -8.58
N VAL A 128 5.46 -19.00 -7.63
CA VAL A 128 6.69 -18.21 -7.43
C VAL A 128 7.86 -19.10 -7.04
N ARG A 129 7.66 -20.05 -6.12
CA ARG A 129 8.72 -20.97 -5.70
C ARG A 129 9.23 -21.85 -6.85
N VAL A 130 8.34 -22.37 -7.68
CA VAL A 130 8.70 -23.33 -8.75
C VAL A 130 9.19 -22.61 -10.00
N ARG A 131 8.46 -21.60 -10.47
CA ARG A 131 8.71 -20.93 -11.77
C ARG A 131 9.69 -19.78 -11.64
N TYR A 132 9.70 -19.10 -10.49
CA TYR A 132 10.49 -17.90 -10.23
C TYR A 132 11.43 -18.11 -9.05
N ARG A 133 12.04 -19.30 -8.95
CA ARG A 133 12.84 -19.75 -7.80
C ARG A 133 13.89 -18.73 -7.34
N SER A 134 14.65 -18.15 -8.26
CA SER A 134 15.65 -17.13 -7.92
C SER A 134 15.02 -15.90 -7.26
N LYS A 135 13.83 -15.46 -7.70
CA LYS A 135 13.09 -14.36 -7.07
C LYS A 135 12.49 -14.75 -5.73
N PHE A 136 12.00 -15.97 -5.60
CA PHE A 136 11.55 -16.52 -4.32
C PHE A 136 12.68 -16.44 -3.28
N GLU A 137 13.86 -16.95 -3.62
CA GLU A 137 15.04 -16.97 -2.74
C GLU A 137 15.55 -15.54 -2.47
N GLU A 138 15.56 -14.67 -3.47
CA GLU A 138 15.94 -13.26 -3.32
C GLU A 138 15.02 -12.51 -2.34
N ILE A 139 13.70 -12.62 -2.50
CA ILE A 139 12.73 -11.95 -1.63
C ILE A 139 12.82 -12.52 -0.21
N LEU A 140 12.84 -13.84 -0.06
CA LEU A 140 12.91 -14.49 1.25
C LEU A 140 14.23 -14.14 1.97
N GLY A 141 15.34 -14.09 1.23
CA GLY A 141 16.65 -13.68 1.74
C GLY A 141 16.67 -12.23 2.19
N LYS A 142 16.12 -11.29 1.39
CA LYS A 142 15.93 -9.88 1.78
C LYS A 142 15.07 -9.73 3.02
N GLN A 143 14.11 -10.64 3.21
CA GLN A 143 13.24 -10.69 4.37
C GLN A 143 13.82 -11.49 5.55
N CYS A 144 15.06 -11.97 5.45
CA CYS A 144 15.70 -12.81 6.48
C CYS A 144 14.84 -14.01 6.92
N GLY A 145 14.05 -14.60 6.01
CA GLY A 145 13.14 -15.71 6.34
C GLY A 145 11.92 -15.32 7.19
N ARG A 146 11.62 -14.03 7.33
CA ARG A 146 10.57 -13.50 8.22
C ARG A 146 9.46 -12.77 7.47
N CYS A 147 8.30 -12.66 8.12
CA CYS A 147 7.17 -11.88 7.64
C CYS A 147 7.57 -10.42 7.43
N ALA A 148 7.30 -9.86 6.24
CA ALA A 148 7.67 -8.49 5.93
C ALA A 148 7.01 -7.46 6.87
N THR A 149 5.86 -7.79 7.44
CA THR A 149 5.10 -6.91 8.33
C THR A 149 5.44 -7.11 9.81
N CYS A 150 5.32 -8.33 10.34
CA CYS A 150 5.43 -8.57 11.78
C CYS A 150 6.70 -9.29 12.22
N GLY A 151 7.52 -9.76 11.28
CA GLY A 151 8.78 -10.41 11.61
C GLY A 151 8.66 -11.84 12.14
N THR A 152 7.44 -12.39 12.26
CA THR A 152 7.24 -13.83 12.55
C THR A 152 8.00 -14.66 11.53
N GLU A 153 8.69 -15.71 12.00
CA GLU A 153 9.43 -16.62 11.12
C GLU A 153 8.50 -17.32 10.14
N LEU A 154 8.94 -17.44 8.89
CA LEU A 154 8.13 -18.00 7.81
C LEU A 154 8.63 -19.39 7.42
N HIS A 155 7.70 -20.33 7.41
CA HIS A 155 7.92 -21.68 6.93
C HIS A 155 7.00 -21.95 5.74
N TYR A 156 7.60 -22.25 4.58
CA TYR A 156 6.85 -22.59 3.38
C TYR A 156 5.95 -23.82 3.64
N GLY A 157 4.69 -23.74 3.21
CA GLY A 157 3.71 -24.82 3.40
C GLY A 157 3.07 -24.86 4.79
N SER A 158 3.50 -23.98 5.71
CA SER A 158 2.89 -23.83 7.03
C SER A 158 2.19 -22.47 7.15
N ASN A 159 2.93 -21.39 7.38
CA ASN A 159 2.37 -20.06 7.69
C ASN A 159 2.70 -18.98 6.64
N MET A 160 3.53 -19.31 5.64
CA MET A 160 4.03 -18.37 4.62
C MET A 160 3.02 -18.17 3.50
N GLN A 161 2.68 -16.91 3.22
CA GLN A 161 1.80 -16.48 2.14
C GLN A 161 2.56 -15.56 1.18
N LEU A 162 2.30 -15.71 -0.12
CA LEU A 162 2.70 -14.72 -1.11
C LEU A 162 1.64 -13.63 -1.15
N ASP A 163 2.09 -12.38 -1.12
CA ASP A 163 1.22 -11.23 -1.21
C ASP A 163 1.80 -10.18 -2.16
N HIS A 164 0.92 -9.34 -2.71
CA HIS A 164 1.32 -8.22 -3.54
C HIS A 164 1.50 -6.95 -2.70
N ILE A 165 2.63 -6.26 -2.86
CA ILE A 165 2.87 -4.96 -2.21
C ILE A 165 1.78 -3.97 -2.64
N PHE A 166 1.49 -3.95 -3.93
CA PHE A 166 0.41 -3.21 -4.57
C PHE A 166 -0.67 -4.17 -5.04
N PRO A 167 -1.97 -3.96 -4.75
CA PRO A 167 -2.97 -5.00 -4.99
C PRO A 167 -3.01 -5.47 -6.43
N TRP A 168 -3.30 -6.76 -6.54
CA TRP A 168 -3.45 -7.44 -7.81
C TRP A 168 -4.36 -6.73 -8.81
N HIS A 169 -5.45 -6.13 -8.35
CA HIS A 169 -6.40 -5.51 -9.26
C HIS A 169 -5.88 -4.20 -9.88
N PHE A 170 -4.88 -3.57 -9.27
CA PHE A 170 -4.28 -2.33 -9.75
C PHE A 170 -2.86 -2.52 -10.32
N GLY A 171 -2.15 -3.59 -9.96
CA GLY A 171 -0.82 -3.91 -10.48
C GLY A 171 -0.72 -5.35 -10.95
N ASP A 172 0.31 -5.69 -11.72
CA ASP A 172 0.48 -7.04 -12.29
C ASP A 172 1.27 -8.00 -11.39
N ASP A 173 1.57 -9.19 -11.93
CA ASP A 173 2.40 -10.24 -11.35
C ASP A 173 3.72 -10.19 -12.14
N PRO A 174 4.53 -9.14 -11.94
CA PRO A 174 5.72 -8.98 -12.75
C PRO A 174 6.68 -10.12 -12.43
N SER A 175 7.21 -10.78 -13.46
CA SER A 175 8.21 -11.84 -13.32
C SER A 175 9.50 -11.37 -12.63
N SER A 176 9.72 -10.05 -12.57
CA SER A 176 10.81 -9.44 -11.80
C SER A 176 10.65 -9.59 -10.28
N GLY A 177 9.45 -9.90 -9.79
CA GLY A 177 9.13 -10.01 -8.37
C GLY A 177 9.08 -8.68 -7.62
N THR A 178 9.09 -7.54 -8.34
CA THR A 178 9.10 -6.19 -7.75
C THR A 178 7.85 -5.85 -6.96
N ASN A 179 6.74 -6.56 -7.22
CA ASN A 179 5.47 -6.38 -6.52
C ASN A 179 5.17 -7.51 -5.53
N TRP A 180 6.13 -8.39 -5.22
CA TRP A 180 5.90 -9.53 -4.33
C TRP A 180 6.56 -9.32 -2.97
N GLN A 181 5.90 -9.82 -1.92
CA GLN A 181 6.43 -9.94 -0.57
C GLN A 181 5.88 -11.22 0.09
N PHE A 182 6.56 -11.71 1.13
CA PHE A 182 6.05 -12.80 1.95
C PHE A 182 5.50 -12.33 3.28
N LEU A 183 4.27 -12.73 3.58
CA LEU A 183 3.56 -12.44 4.82
C LEU A 183 3.21 -13.72 5.57
N CYS A 184 3.03 -13.62 6.89
CA CYS A 184 2.35 -14.68 7.62
C CYS A 184 0.84 -14.63 7.36
N GLU A 185 0.13 -15.73 7.61
CA GLU A 185 -1.33 -15.82 7.39
C GLU A 185 -2.10 -14.66 8.04
N MET A 186 -1.83 -14.35 9.31
CA MET A 186 -2.52 -13.27 10.02
C MET A 186 -2.30 -11.89 9.39
N CYS A 187 -1.07 -11.60 8.93
CA CYS A 187 -0.79 -10.32 8.27
C CYS A 187 -1.42 -10.26 6.88
N ASN A 188 -1.41 -11.37 6.15
CA ASN A 188 -2.06 -11.48 4.84
C ASN A 188 -3.57 -11.26 4.95
N ARG A 189 -4.25 -11.92 5.91
CA ARG A 189 -5.68 -11.71 6.19
C ARG A 189 -5.96 -10.27 6.65
N GLY A 190 -5.13 -9.74 7.56
CA GLY A 190 -5.26 -8.38 8.08
C GLY A 190 -5.13 -7.29 7.00
N LYS A 191 -4.28 -7.53 6.00
CA LYS A 191 -4.13 -6.68 4.81
C LYS A 191 -5.33 -6.79 3.87
N GLY A 192 -5.70 -8.02 3.49
CA GLY A 192 -6.71 -8.29 2.47
C GLY A 192 -6.32 -7.74 1.09
N GLU A 193 -7.31 -7.44 0.25
CA GLU A 193 -7.13 -6.91 -1.11
C GLU A 193 -6.97 -5.38 -1.17
N TRP A 194 -6.84 -4.71 -0.01
CA TRP A 194 -6.98 -3.26 0.03
C TRP A 194 -5.66 -2.53 -0.32
N PRO A 195 -5.71 -1.53 -1.23
CA PRO A 195 -4.53 -0.85 -1.76
C PRO A 195 -3.72 -0.03 -0.79
N ASN A 196 -4.29 0.32 0.35
CA ASN A 196 -3.55 0.97 1.40
C ASN A 196 -4.27 0.78 2.73
N TYR A 197 -3.54 0.77 3.85
CA TYR A 197 -4.12 0.77 5.19
C TYR A 197 -5.01 2.00 5.43
N VAL A 198 -4.77 3.10 4.69
CA VAL A 198 -5.53 4.37 4.73
C VAL A 198 -6.81 4.37 3.88
N ALA A 199 -6.98 3.38 3.00
CA ALA A 199 -8.12 3.34 2.07
C ALA A 199 -9.38 2.75 2.70
N ASN A 200 -9.24 2.00 3.80
CA ASN A 200 -10.40 1.63 4.59
C ASN A 200 -10.78 2.80 5.50
N TYR A 201 -11.90 3.46 5.20
CA TYR A 201 -12.55 4.42 6.08
C TYR A 201 -12.67 3.86 7.51
N SER A 202 -12.74 2.53 7.67
CA SER A 202 -12.77 1.81 8.95
C SER A 202 -11.51 1.93 9.83
N LYS A 203 -10.44 2.58 9.37
CA LYS A 203 -9.13 2.62 10.05
C LYS A 203 -8.57 4.03 10.27
N ILE A 204 -9.33 5.06 9.90
CA ILE A 204 -9.06 6.46 10.19
C ILE A 204 -9.57 6.74 11.61
N ALA A 205 -8.67 6.69 12.61
CA ALA A 205 -9.00 6.61 14.04
C ALA A 205 -10.01 7.66 14.56
N TRP A 206 -10.03 8.86 13.99
CA TRP A 206 -10.94 9.94 14.40
C TRP A 206 -12.38 9.82 13.86
N LEU A 207 -12.63 8.93 12.89
CA LEU A 207 -13.98 8.65 12.36
C LEU A 207 -14.62 7.40 12.96
N HIS A 208 -13.88 6.62 13.76
CA HIS A 208 -14.40 5.45 14.47
C HIS A 208 -14.87 5.84 15.86
N THR A 209 -16.17 6.11 15.97
CA THR A 209 -16.88 6.14 17.25
C THR A 209 -17.17 4.74 17.81
N GLY A 210 -16.84 3.67 17.05
CA GLY A 210 -17.04 2.28 17.48
C GLY A 210 -15.88 1.76 18.32
N THR A 211 -16.11 1.58 19.62
CA THR A 211 -15.17 0.92 20.53
C THR A 211 -15.10 -0.59 20.24
N SER A 212 -13.94 -1.12 19.85
CA SER A 212 -13.72 -2.56 19.80
C SER A 212 -13.13 -3.05 21.13
N PHE A 213 -13.72 -4.11 21.70
CA PHE A 213 -13.22 -4.78 22.90
C PHE A 213 -12.07 -5.76 22.62
N SER A 214 -11.78 -6.04 21.34
CA SER A 214 -10.72 -6.96 20.93
C SER A 214 -9.86 -6.39 19.80
N LEU A 215 -8.61 -6.87 19.74
CA LEU A 215 -7.69 -6.55 18.65
C LEU A 215 -8.03 -7.39 17.42
N SER A 216 -8.63 -6.76 16.40
CA SER A 216 -8.83 -7.42 15.11
C SER A 216 -7.52 -7.58 14.33
N GLU A 217 -7.44 -8.58 13.46
CA GLU A 217 -6.27 -8.80 12.59
C GLU A 217 -5.99 -7.59 11.69
N SER A 218 -7.06 -6.96 11.23
CA SER A 218 -7.01 -5.75 10.42
C SER A 218 -6.42 -4.55 11.17
N LEU A 219 -6.77 -4.39 12.45
CA LEU A 219 -6.21 -3.35 13.31
C LEU A 219 -4.77 -3.67 13.71
N ARG A 220 -4.47 -4.94 14.04
CA ARG A 220 -3.10 -5.41 14.28
C ARG A 220 -2.18 -5.10 13.10
N TYR A 221 -2.59 -5.48 11.89
CA TYR A 221 -1.85 -5.19 10.66
C TYR A 221 -1.61 -3.67 10.50
N ALA A 222 -2.64 -2.85 10.73
CA ALA A 222 -2.52 -1.40 10.62
C ALA A 222 -1.50 -0.81 11.60
N VAL A 223 -1.50 -1.26 12.86
CA VAL A 223 -0.52 -0.81 13.88
C VAL A 223 0.90 -1.19 13.47
N LEU A 224 1.11 -2.43 13.02
CA LEU A 224 2.42 -2.93 12.59
C LEU A 224 2.97 -2.15 11.39
N ILE A 225 2.12 -1.85 10.40
CA ILE A 225 2.51 -1.05 9.23
C ILE A 225 2.75 0.42 9.59
N ARG A 226 2.01 0.97 10.55
CA ARG A 226 2.23 2.33 11.05
C ARG A 226 3.60 2.44 11.72
N ASP A 227 3.90 1.53 12.64
CA ASP A 227 5.11 1.64 13.46
C ASP A 227 6.35 1.12 12.73
N LYS A 228 6.22 0.07 11.92
CA LYS A 228 7.27 -0.62 11.13
C LYS A 228 8.45 -1.18 11.93
N LYS A 229 8.50 -0.94 13.24
CA LYS A 229 9.54 -1.36 14.18
C LYS A 229 8.97 -1.34 15.59
N CYS A 230 9.67 -1.99 16.50
CA CYS A 230 9.39 -1.90 17.93
C CYS A 230 9.57 -0.45 18.41
N CYS A 231 8.55 0.09 19.09
CA CYS A 231 8.59 1.44 19.65
C CYS A 231 9.63 1.61 20.77
N VAL A 232 10.03 0.51 21.42
CA VAL A 232 11.00 0.51 22.54
C VAL A 232 12.42 0.22 22.07
N THR A 233 12.63 -0.87 21.32
CA THR A 233 13.97 -1.34 20.93
C THR A 233 14.41 -0.86 19.55
N ALA A 234 13.51 -0.20 18.80
CA ALA A 234 13.70 0.19 17.39
C ALA A 234 13.97 -0.97 16.41
N ARG A 235 13.94 -2.22 16.87
CA ARG A 235 14.15 -3.42 16.03
C ARG A 235 13.02 -3.57 15.01
N ARG A 236 13.39 -3.94 13.79
CA ARG A 236 12.51 -4.13 12.64
C ARG A 236 12.01 -5.58 12.53
N PRO A 237 10.99 -5.85 11.70
CA PRO A 237 10.49 -7.20 11.41
C PRO A 237 11.59 -8.19 11.00
N MET A 238 12.62 -7.72 10.30
CA MET A 238 13.72 -8.58 9.84
C MET A 238 14.65 -9.04 10.99
N GLU A 239 14.59 -8.37 12.14
CA GLU A 239 15.48 -8.59 13.28
C GLU A 239 14.78 -9.28 14.45
N THR A 240 13.46 -9.11 14.57
CA THR A 240 12.66 -9.67 15.67
C THR A 240 11.20 -9.81 15.26
N GLU A 241 10.51 -10.74 15.91
CA GLU A 241 9.05 -10.74 15.89
C GLU A 241 8.50 -9.52 16.64
N LEU A 242 7.45 -8.94 16.06
CA LEU A 242 6.73 -7.79 16.54
C LEU A 242 5.28 -8.16 16.87
N ILE A 243 4.83 -7.71 18.03
CA ILE A 243 3.46 -7.87 18.53
C ILE A 243 2.83 -6.50 18.77
N VAL A 244 1.51 -6.47 18.91
CA VAL A 244 0.74 -5.25 19.16
C VAL A 244 0.12 -5.34 20.54
N ARG A 245 0.27 -4.29 21.35
CA ARG A 245 -0.36 -4.17 22.66
C ARG A 245 -0.97 -2.78 22.86
N LYS A 246 -1.73 -2.62 23.95
CA LYS A 246 -2.26 -1.33 24.38
C LYS A 246 -1.16 -0.49 25.03
N LYS A 247 -1.16 0.82 24.80
CA LYS A 247 -0.35 1.82 25.51
C LYS A 247 -0.94 2.09 26.89
N VAL A 248 -2.28 2.22 26.96
CA VAL A 248 -3.05 2.39 28.19
C VAL A 248 -3.99 1.19 28.34
N GLU A 249 -3.79 0.40 29.40
CA GLU A 249 -4.49 -0.87 29.60
C GLU A 249 -6.01 -0.69 29.73
N SER A 250 -6.47 0.40 30.35
CA SER A 250 -7.91 0.72 30.46
C SER A 250 -8.54 1.27 29.18
N GLY A 251 -7.75 1.57 28.14
CA GLY A 251 -8.23 2.13 26.89
C GLY A 251 -8.75 1.07 25.91
N ASN A 252 -9.53 1.52 24.92
CA ASN A 252 -10.06 0.64 23.86
C ASN A 252 -8.97 0.23 22.86
N PHE A 253 -9.24 -0.82 22.08
CA PHE A 253 -8.44 -1.20 20.91
C PHE A 253 -8.72 -0.25 19.76
N LEU A 254 -8.13 0.94 19.84
CA LEU A 254 -8.11 1.96 18.80
C LEU A 254 -6.68 2.18 18.36
N LEU A 255 -6.48 2.53 17.09
CA LEU A 255 -5.15 2.66 16.48
C LEU A 255 -4.20 3.46 17.38
N ASP A 256 -4.64 4.60 17.90
CA ASP A 256 -3.80 5.53 18.67
C ASP A 256 -3.38 4.99 20.05
N ASN A 257 -4.21 4.13 20.66
CA ASN A 257 -3.91 3.46 21.93
C ASN A 257 -3.12 2.15 21.73
N LEU A 258 -2.77 1.78 20.51
CA LEU A 258 -1.98 0.58 20.25
C LEU A 258 -0.55 0.96 19.87
N GLU A 259 0.39 0.08 20.21
CA GLU A 259 1.80 0.20 19.84
C GLU A 259 2.40 -1.15 19.44
N THR A 260 3.43 -1.09 18.61
CA THR A 260 4.23 -2.24 18.20
C THR A 260 5.41 -2.43 19.13
N VAL A 261 5.55 -3.62 19.70
CA VAL A 261 6.67 -3.98 20.58
C VAL A 261 7.30 -5.30 20.13
N SER A 262 8.56 -5.54 20.49
CA SER A 262 9.22 -6.82 20.24
C SER A 262 8.59 -7.91 21.11
N ALA A 263 8.37 -9.10 20.55
CA ALA A 263 7.83 -10.25 21.29
C ALA A 263 8.71 -10.69 22.47
N ASN A 264 10.01 -10.39 22.42
CA ASN A 264 10.99 -10.75 23.44
C ASN A 264 11.25 -9.63 24.47
N LEU A 265 10.43 -8.57 24.51
CA LEU A 265 10.54 -7.60 25.58
C LEU A 265 10.01 -8.21 26.88
N PRO A 266 10.75 -8.09 28.00
CA PRO A 266 10.19 -8.45 29.30
C PRO A 266 8.95 -7.59 29.57
N ASP A 267 7.91 -8.21 30.14
CA ASP A 267 6.66 -7.55 30.53
C ASP A 267 6.89 -6.41 31.54
#